data_AF-A0A7Y0WSY0-F1
#
_entry.id   AF-A0A7Y0WSY0-F1
#
_cell.length_a   1.000
_cell.length_b   1.000
_cell.length_c   1.000
_cell.angle_alpha   90.00
_cell.angle_beta   90.00
_cell.angle_gamma   90.00
#
_symmetry.space_group_name_H-M   'P 1'
#
loop_
_entity.id
_entity.type
_entity.pdbx_description
1 polymer ?
#
loop_
_entity_poly.entity_id
_entity_poly.type
_entity_poly.pdbx_seq_one_letter_code
_entity_poly.pdbx_strand_id
1 'polypeptide(L)'
;MAKDVILDTNVLVAAGFNRHSASAKILGLVREGKLRMIWNRQTRGEIEHILGKIPALSKRDSKALFRENARFRGRTDPSRFRYVPDPADRKFAALADASGATLISNDDDLLGGRRRARVPIVTPGEFLRRGRKKNRGEPA
;
A
#
# COMPACT_ATOMS: atom_id res chain seq x y z
N MET A 1 -9.99 12.53 -0.79
CA MET A 1 -8.75 11.73 -0.95
C MET A 1 -9.16 10.26 -0.94
N ALA A 2 -8.47 9.36 -1.65
CA ALA A 2 -8.72 7.93 -1.45
C ALA A 2 -8.40 7.63 0.02
N LYS A 3 -9.45 7.32 0.80
CA LYS A 3 -9.29 6.91 2.20
C LYS A 3 -8.68 5.51 2.26
N ASP A 4 -8.82 4.75 1.17
CA ASP A 4 -8.42 3.35 1.06
C ASP A 4 -7.14 3.24 0.26
N VAL A 5 -6.13 2.66 0.90
CA VAL A 5 -4.79 2.47 0.33
C VAL A 5 -4.38 1.02 0.50
N ILE A 6 -3.57 0.52 -0.42
CA ILE A 6 -2.83 -0.72 -0.25
C ILE A 6 -1.38 -0.32 -0.14
N LEU A 7 -0.73 -0.78 0.93
CA LEU A 7 0.70 -0.57 1.10
C LEU A 7 1.41 -1.85 0.69
N ASP A 8 2.29 -1.73 -0.29
CA ASP A 8 3.23 -2.77 -0.62
C ASP A 8 4.24 -2.97 0.52
N THR A 9 4.77 -4.18 0.66
CA THR A 9 5.79 -4.58 1.64
C THR A 9 6.97 -3.62 1.65
N ASN A 10 7.46 -3.19 0.48
CA ASN A 10 8.57 -2.25 0.36
C ASN A 10 8.30 -0.92 1.06
N VAL A 11 7.05 -0.46 1.09
CA VAL A 11 6.67 0.77 1.81
C VAL A 11 6.77 0.56 3.32
N LEU A 12 6.33 -0.60 3.83
CA LEU A 12 6.44 -0.91 5.26
C LEU A 12 7.89 -1.08 5.69
N VAL A 13 8.71 -1.74 4.87
CA VAL A 13 10.14 -1.91 5.12
C VAL A 13 10.85 -0.55 5.13
N ALA A 14 10.60 0.30 4.13
CA ALA A 14 11.19 1.63 4.05
C ALA A 14 10.76 2.53 5.23
N ALA A 15 9.49 2.49 5.61
CA ALA A 15 8.98 3.15 6.83
C ALA A 15 9.65 2.63 8.10
N GLY A 16 10.03 1.34 8.07
CA GLY A 16 10.77 0.64 9.09
C GLY A 16 12.12 1.28 9.42
N PHE A 17 12.89 1.57 8.37
CA PHE A 17 14.28 2.05 8.46
C PHE A 17 14.41 3.57 8.55
N ASN A 18 13.53 4.34 7.88
CA ASN A 18 13.61 5.80 7.90
C ASN A 18 12.30 6.42 8.40
N ARG A 19 12.28 6.88 9.65
CA ARG A 19 11.11 7.49 10.32
C ARG A 19 10.67 8.83 9.70
N HIS A 20 11.54 9.52 8.97
CA HIS A 20 11.23 10.80 8.32
C HIS A 20 10.79 10.64 6.85
N SER A 21 10.87 9.42 6.32
CA SER A 21 10.49 9.11 4.94
C SER A 21 9.00 9.34 4.65
N ALA A 22 8.67 9.49 3.37
CA ALA A 22 7.27 9.54 2.93
C ALA A 22 6.51 8.25 3.30
N SER A 23 7.19 7.09 3.25
CA SER A 23 6.61 5.81 3.67
C SER A 23 6.24 5.81 5.16
N ALA A 24 7.13 6.30 6.04
CA ALA A 24 6.85 6.40 7.46
C ALA A 24 5.68 7.34 7.77
N LYS A 25 5.56 8.46 7.05
CA LYS A 25 4.42 9.37 7.16
C LYS A 25 3.10 8.70 6.77
N ILE A 26 3.07 7.94 5.68
CA ILE A 26 1.88 7.18 5.26
C ILE A 26 1.51 6.13 6.29
N LEU A 27 2.50 5.41 6.82
CA LEU A 27 2.28 4.41 7.86
C LEU A 27 1.70 5.05 9.14
N GLY A 28 2.16 6.25 9.50
CA GLY A 28 1.58 7.07 10.58
C GLY A 28 0.11 7.39 10.34
N LEU A 29 -0.24 7.85 9.13
CA LEU A 29 -1.64 8.14 8.77
C LEU A 29 -2.54 6.90 8.84
N VAL A 30 -2.03 5.71 8.48
CA VAL A 30 -2.76 4.44 8.64
C VAL A 30 -2.98 4.12 10.12
N ARG A 31 -1.94 4.24 10.94
CA ARG A 31 -2.03 3.99 12.40
C ARG A 31 -3.00 4.94 13.09
N GLU A 32 -2.98 6.21 12.70
CA GLU A 32 -3.91 7.26 13.17
C GLU A 32 -5.35 7.05 12.64
N GLY A 33 -5.57 6.14 11.69
CA GLY A 33 -6.89 5.91 11.08
C GLY A 33 -7.32 6.96 10.07
N LYS A 34 -6.43 7.88 9.69
CA LYS A 34 -6.66 8.85 8.60
C LYS A 34 -6.64 8.18 7.22
N LEU A 35 -5.94 7.05 7.10
CA LEU A 35 -6.00 6.14 5.96
C LEU A 35 -6.42 4.75 6.44
N ARG A 36 -7.19 4.04 5.62
CA ARG A 36 -7.53 2.64 5.82
C ARG A 36 -6.65 1.80 4.89
N MET A 37 -5.82 0.96 5.48
CA MET A 37 -5.03 0.00 4.70
C MET A 37 -5.91 -1.18 4.33
N ILE A 38 -6.27 -1.31 3.06
CA ILE A 38 -6.99 -2.46 2.54
C ILE A 38 -6.03 -3.65 2.45
N TRP A 39 -6.50 -4.80 2.93
CA TRP A 39 -5.71 -6.03 2.96
C TRP A 39 -6.59 -7.26 2.72
N ASN A 40 -6.01 -8.35 2.23
CA ASN A 40 -6.62 -9.67 2.22
C ASN A 40 -5.66 -10.67 2.90
N ARG A 41 -6.08 -11.94 3.05
CA ARG A 41 -5.23 -12.97 3.69
C ARG A 41 -3.88 -13.12 2.99
N GLN A 42 -3.87 -13.03 1.66
CA GLN A 42 -2.66 -13.21 0.84
C GLN A 42 -1.66 -12.08 1.04
N THR A 43 -2.08 -10.81 0.95
CA THR A 43 -1.19 -9.65 1.12
C THR A 43 -0.75 -9.47 2.56
N ARG A 44 -1.62 -9.74 3.53
CA ARG A 44 -1.23 -9.73 4.95
C ARG A 44 -0.18 -10.80 5.25
N GLY A 45 -0.39 -12.03 4.79
CA GLY A 45 0.56 -13.13 5.01
C GLY A 45 1.93 -12.84 4.40
N GLU A 46 1.97 -12.26 3.20
CA GLU A 46 3.23 -11.80 2.59
C GLU A 46 3.95 -10.78 3.48
N ILE A 47 3.23 -9.74 3.88
CA ILE A 47 3.81 -8.64 4.64
C ILE A 47 4.33 -9.16 5.99
N GLU A 48 3.54 -9.94 6.71
CA GLU A 48 3.94 -10.52 7.99
C GLU A 48 5.17 -11.44 7.83
N HIS A 49 5.23 -12.23 6.75
CA HIS A 49 6.38 -13.08 6.43
C HIS A 49 7.66 -12.27 6.18
N ILE A 50 7.59 -11.23 5.35
CA ILE A 50 8.77 -10.41 5.04
C ILE A 50 9.22 -9.60 6.26
N LEU A 51 8.29 -9.00 7.00
CA LEU A 51 8.62 -8.27 8.24
C LEU A 51 9.24 -9.19 9.29
N GLY A 52 8.76 -10.44 9.39
CA GLY A 52 9.30 -11.44 10.31
C GLY A 52 10.76 -11.83 10.01
N LYS A 53 11.17 -11.76 8.74
CA LYS A 53 12.56 -12.04 8.32
C LYS A 53 13.55 -10.93 8.63
N ILE A 54 13.08 -9.73 8.95
CA ILE A 54 13.94 -8.55 9.18
C ILE A 54 14.05 -8.31 10.70
N PRO A 55 15.20 -8.59 11.35
CA PRO A 55 15.31 -8.52 12.82
C PRO A 55 14.92 -7.18 13.44
N ALA A 56 15.20 -6.06 12.74
CA ALA A 56 14.85 -4.72 13.19
C ALA A 56 13.34 -4.40 13.11
N LEU A 57 12.58 -5.19 12.35
CA LEU A 57 11.15 -4.99 12.09
C LEU A 57 10.26 -6.08 12.69
N SER A 58 10.79 -7.28 12.92
CA SER A 58 10.05 -8.44 13.44
C SER A 58 9.41 -8.22 14.81
N LYS A 59 9.99 -7.34 15.64
CA LYS A 59 9.46 -6.96 16.97
C LYS A 59 8.36 -5.89 16.91
N ARG A 60 8.04 -5.34 15.74
CA ARG A 60 7.06 -4.24 15.61
C ARG A 60 5.66 -4.80 15.47
N ASP A 61 4.74 -4.27 16.26
CA ASP A 61 3.33 -4.64 16.12
C ASP A 61 2.74 -4.10 14.81
N SER A 62 2.37 -5.03 13.92
CA SER A 62 1.71 -4.76 12.65
C SER A 62 0.19 -4.85 12.77
N LYS A 63 -0.39 -5.30 13.90
CA LYS A 63 -1.84 -5.47 14.08
C LYS A 63 -2.62 -4.17 13.84
N ALA A 64 -2.06 -3.03 14.27
CA ALA A 64 -2.67 -1.72 14.06
C ALA A 64 -2.83 -1.33 12.58
N LEU A 65 -2.08 -1.98 11.67
CA LEU A 65 -2.18 -1.77 10.23
C LEU A 65 -3.34 -2.58 9.62
N PHE A 66 -3.59 -3.77 10.13
CA PHE A 66 -4.56 -4.73 9.59
C PHE A 66 -5.89 -4.68 10.35
N ARG A 67 -6.56 -3.54 10.30
CA ARG A 67 -7.88 -3.39 10.93
C ARG A 67 -8.91 -4.28 10.24
N GLU A 68 -9.74 -4.98 11.00
CA GLU A 68 -10.69 -5.97 10.45
C GLU A 68 -11.75 -5.32 9.54
N ASN A 69 -12.13 -4.07 9.81
CA ASN A 69 -13.05 -3.30 8.96
C ASN A 69 -12.44 -2.87 7.61
N ALA A 70 -11.12 -3.03 7.42
CA ALA A 70 -10.42 -2.77 6.17
C ALA A 70 -10.06 -4.08 5.42
N ARG A 71 -10.49 -5.23 5.95
CA ARG A 71 -10.26 -6.52 5.32
C ARG A 71 -11.15 -6.69 4.09
N PHE A 72 -10.52 -6.82 2.93
CA PHE A 72 -11.17 -7.19 1.69
C PHE A 72 -11.46 -8.70 1.65
N ARG A 73 -12.73 -9.05 1.40
CA ARG A 73 -13.22 -10.44 1.31
C ARG A 73 -13.60 -10.87 -0.11
N GLY A 74 -13.53 -9.96 -1.08
CA GLY A 74 -13.81 -10.27 -2.48
C GLY A 74 -12.73 -11.15 -3.12
N ARG A 75 -13.03 -11.68 -4.31
CA ARG A 75 -12.09 -12.49 -5.08
C ARG A 75 -11.02 -11.58 -5.72
N THR A 76 -9.79 -12.06 -5.72
CA THR A 76 -8.66 -11.45 -6.43
C THR A 76 -8.08 -12.48 -7.38
N ASP A 77 -7.64 -12.05 -8.57
CA ASP A 77 -7.00 -12.91 -9.56
C ASP A 77 -5.65 -12.33 -10.00
N PRO A 78 -4.55 -12.62 -9.27
CA PRO A 78 -3.20 -12.17 -9.61
C PRO A 78 -2.74 -12.60 -11.02
N SER A 79 -3.29 -13.68 -11.58
CA SER A 79 -2.87 -14.19 -12.89
C SER A 79 -3.20 -13.24 -14.03
N ARG A 80 -4.19 -12.35 -13.86
CA ARG A 80 -4.59 -11.33 -14.85
C ARG A 80 -3.60 -10.16 -14.96
N PHE A 81 -2.71 -10.02 -13.99
CA PHE A 81 -1.78 -8.88 -13.88
C PHE A 81 -0.41 -9.23 -14.45
N ARG A 82 -0.36 -9.96 -15.58
CA ARG A 82 0.90 -10.39 -16.25
C ARG A 82 1.77 -9.24 -16.72
N TYR A 83 1.24 -8.01 -16.74
CA TYR A 83 2.01 -6.80 -17.02
C TYR A 83 2.90 -6.36 -15.86
N VAL A 84 2.71 -6.91 -14.65
CA VAL A 84 3.65 -6.80 -13.53
C VAL A 84 4.65 -7.95 -13.69
N PRO A 85 5.94 -7.66 -13.96
CA PRO A 85 6.95 -8.68 -14.21
C PRO A 85 7.06 -9.70 -13.08
N ASP A 86 7.31 -9.27 -11.84
CA ASP A 86 7.33 -10.16 -10.67
C ASP A 86 5.94 -10.78 -10.38
N PRO A 87 5.79 -12.12 -10.47
CA PRO A 87 4.56 -12.81 -10.08
C PRO A 87 4.17 -12.60 -8.61
N ALA A 88 5.14 -12.39 -7.71
CA ALA A 88 4.88 -12.19 -6.30
C ALA A 88 4.10 -10.88 -6.06
N ASP A 89 4.36 -9.84 -6.84
CA ASP A 89 3.76 -8.51 -6.66
C ASP A 89 2.39 -8.35 -7.30
N ARG A 90 2.03 -9.24 -8.23
CA ARG A 90 0.71 -9.27 -8.87
C ARG A 90 -0.45 -9.31 -7.87
N LYS A 91 -0.25 -9.89 -6.68
CA LYS A 91 -1.26 -9.94 -5.62
C LYS A 91 -1.65 -8.54 -5.12
N PHE A 92 -0.71 -7.59 -5.09
CA PHE A 92 -1.01 -6.20 -4.70
C PHE A 92 -1.80 -5.48 -5.78
N ALA A 93 -1.40 -5.65 -7.05
CA ALA A 93 -2.15 -5.10 -8.18
C ALA A 93 -3.58 -5.67 -8.27
N ALA A 94 -3.74 -6.98 -8.08
CA ALA A 94 -5.04 -7.64 -8.07
C ALA A 94 -5.94 -7.18 -6.92
N LEU A 95 -5.37 -7.00 -5.73
CA LEU A 95 -6.13 -6.45 -4.60
C LEU A 95 -6.55 -5.00 -4.87
N ALA A 96 -5.67 -4.19 -5.46
CA ALA A 96 -5.96 -2.80 -5.77
C ALA A 96 -7.09 -2.68 -6.79
N ASP A 97 -7.02 -3.47 -7.87
CA ASP A 97 -8.08 -3.54 -8.88
C ASP A 97 -9.42 -3.98 -8.29
N ALA A 98 -9.43 -5.06 -7.50
CA ALA A 98 -10.66 -5.62 -6.94
C ALA A 98 -11.31 -4.73 -5.85
N SER A 99 -10.50 -3.95 -5.12
CA SER A 99 -10.98 -3.09 -4.03
C SER A 99 -11.20 -1.63 -4.43
N GLY A 100 -10.66 -1.20 -5.57
CA GLY A 100 -10.65 0.22 -5.96
C GLY A 100 -9.65 1.07 -5.17
N ALA A 101 -8.86 0.48 -4.27
CA ALA A 101 -7.91 1.20 -3.43
C ALA A 101 -6.68 1.68 -4.21
N THR A 102 -6.08 2.78 -3.76
CA THR A 102 -4.82 3.27 -4.33
C THR A 102 -3.66 2.38 -3.87
N LEU A 103 -2.89 1.82 -4.81
CA LEU A 103 -1.68 1.07 -4.50
C LEU A 103 -0.51 2.03 -4.30
N ILE A 104 0.15 1.92 -3.15
CA ILE A 104 1.34 2.71 -2.82
C ILE A 104 2.54 1.77 -2.78
N SER A 105 3.49 2.00 -3.67
CA SER A 105 4.70 1.18 -3.79
C SER A 105 5.91 2.03 -4.23
N ASN A 106 7.12 1.56 -3.88
CA ASN A 106 8.39 2.04 -4.42
C ASN A 106 9.00 1.04 -5.42
N ASP A 107 8.29 -0.04 -5.73
CA ASP A 107 8.74 -1.11 -6.59
C ASP A 107 8.58 -0.75 -8.07
N ASP A 108 9.65 -0.94 -8.85
CA ASP A 108 9.69 -0.56 -10.26
C ASP A 108 8.80 -1.44 -11.14
N ASP A 109 8.59 -2.71 -10.79
CA ASP A 109 7.71 -3.63 -11.52
C ASP A 109 6.24 -3.20 -11.38
N LEU A 110 5.82 -2.83 -10.18
CA LEU A 110 4.49 -2.27 -9.92
C LEU A 110 4.33 -0.88 -10.55
N LEU A 111 5.33 -0.01 -10.40
CA LEU A 111 5.29 1.35 -10.94
C LEU A 111 5.34 1.36 -12.48
N GLY A 112 6.08 0.45 -13.10
CA GLY A 112 6.12 0.25 -14.56
C GLY A 112 4.75 -0.12 -15.13
N GLY A 113 3.98 -0.92 -14.38
CA GLY A 113 2.61 -1.32 -14.73
C GLY A 113 1.54 -0.23 -14.61
N ARG A 114 1.83 0.93 -14.02
CA ARG A 114 0.82 1.94 -13.65
C ARG A 114 -0.03 2.48 -14.79
N ARG A 115 0.48 2.48 -16.03
CA ARG A 115 -0.28 2.93 -17.22
C ARG A 115 -1.38 1.94 -17.63
N ARG A 116 -1.24 0.66 -17.26
CA ARG A 116 -2.21 -0.41 -17.56
C ARG A 116 -3.17 -0.67 -16.39
N ALA A 117 -2.84 -0.17 -15.21
CA ALA A 117 -3.66 -0.33 -14.01
C ALA A 117 -4.94 0.51 -14.09
N ARG A 118 -6.06 -0.05 -13.62
CA ARG A 118 -7.35 0.67 -13.51
C ARG A 118 -7.38 1.65 -12.35
N VAL A 119 -6.63 1.33 -11.30
CA VAL A 119 -6.51 2.14 -10.09
C VAL A 119 -5.13 2.80 -10.03
N PRO A 120 -5.00 3.95 -9.33
CA PRO A 120 -3.70 4.61 -9.21
C PRO A 120 -2.67 3.73 -8.51
N ILE A 121 -1.51 3.57 -9.15
CA ILE A 121 -0.27 3.08 -8.53
C ILE A 121 0.67 4.27 -8.41
N VAL A 122 1.08 4.59 -7.18
CA VAL A 122 1.85 5.79 -6.88
C VAL A 122 2.96 5.53 -5.87
N THR A 123 4.00 6.34 -5.95
CA THR A 123 5.00 6.40 -4.88
C THR A 123 4.43 7.06 -3.61
N PRO A 124 4.99 6.77 -2.42
CA PRO A 124 4.68 7.48 -1.18
C PRO A 124 4.75 9.01 -1.31
N GLY A 125 5.79 9.51 -1.98
CA GLY A 125 5.99 10.95 -2.18
C GLY A 125 4.91 11.57 -3.06
N GLU A 126 4.52 10.90 -4.15
CA GLU A 126 3.42 11.35 -5.01
C GLU A 126 2.08 11.38 -4.26
N PHE A 127 1.78 10.35 -3.47
CA PHE A 127 0.54 10.27 -2.69
C PHE A 127 0.40 11.46 -1.73
N LEU A 128 1.46 11.78 -0.97
CA LEU A 128 1.45 12.89 -0.03
C LEU A 128 1.36 14.26 -0.73
N ARG A 129 2.03 14.45 -1.89
CA ARG A 129 1.92 15.70 -2.66
C ARG A 129 0.49 15.94 -3.18
N ARG A 130 -0.19 14.88 -3.64
CA ARG A 130 -1.59 14.96 -4.10
C ARG A 130 -2.54 15.38 -2.98
N GLY A 131 -2.33 14.89 -1.76
CA GLY A 131 -3.10 15.31 -0.58
C GLY A 131 -2.91 16.80 -0.24
N ARG A 132 -1.68 17.31 -0.30
CA ARG A 132 -1.37 18.73 0.00
C ARG A 132 -1.97 19.71 -1.00
N LYS A 133 -1.97 19.38 -2.30
CA LYS A 133 -2.54 20.26 -3.34
C LYS A 133 -4.06 20.41 -3.19
N LYS A 134 -4.76 19.35 -2.77
CA LYS A 134 -6.23 19.40 -2.59
C LYS A 134 -6.66 20.27 -1.39
N ASN A 135 -5.85 20.35 -0.34
CA ASN A 135 -6.12 21.23 0.82
C ASN A 135 -5.77 22.71 0.59
N ARG A 136 -5.16 23.07 -0.55
CA ARG A 136 -4.77 24.46 -0.89
C ARG A 136 -5.66 25.10 -1.98
N GLY A 137 -6.79 24.47 -2.31
CA GLY A 137 -7.58 24.82 -3.51
C GLY A 137 -9.10 24.89 -3.30
N GLU A 138 -9.58 25.20 -2.10
CA GLU A 138 -10.95 25.73 -1.92
C GLU A 138 -10.85 27.24 -1.71
N PRO A 139 -11.10 28.08 -2.73
CA PRO A 139 -11.58 29.43 -2.51
C PRO A 139 -13.04 29.36 -2.01
N ALA A 140 -13.34 30.12 -0.96
CA ALA A 140 -14.70 30.41 -0.51
C ALA A 140 -15.50 31.16 -1.59
#